data_AF-A0A9E2P760-F1
#
_entry.id   AF-A0A9E2P760-F1
#
_cell.length_a   1.000
_cell.length_b   1.000
_cell.length_c   1.000
_cell.angle_alpha   90.00
_cell.angle_beta   90.00
_cell.angle_gamma   90.00
#
_symmetry.space_group_name_H-M   'P 1'
#
loop_
_entity.id
_entity.type
_entity.pdbx_description
1 polymer ?
#
loop_
_entity_poly.entity_id
_entity_poly.type
_entity_poly.pdbx_seq_one_letter_code
_entity_poly.pdbx_strand_id
1 'polypeptide(L)'
;MHDIRAIRDNPAAFVSGWSSRGVADAQALVDEILTLDTALRAAQTAGQTALARRNESSKLIGAAMGKKDLVEAERLKGEVESLKGEIAAAEAEEARVGKALRDLLAAQKSLAAD
;
A
#
# COMPACT_ATOMS: atom_id res chain seq x y z
N MET A 1 5.20 19.26 4.15
CA MET A 1 5.37 17.81 4.05
C MET A 1 5.98 17.52 2.70
N HIS A 2 7.06 16.75 2.63
CA HIS A 2 7.71 16.41 1.36
C HIS A 2 6.80 15.55 0.49
N ASP A 3 6.84 15.76 -0.82
CA ASP A 3 6.17 14.88 -1.77
C ASP A 3 6.95 13.56 -1.90
N ILE A 4 6.34 12.45 -1.49
CA ILE A 4 6.95 11.13 -1.60
C ILE A 4 7.32 10.77 -3.04
N ARG A 5 6.58 11.29 -4.03
CA ARG A 5 6.91 11.09 -5.44
C ARG A 5 8.22 11.76 -5.80
N ALA A 6 8.45 12.99 -5.33
CA ALA A 6 9.71 13.69 -5.57
C ALA A 6 10.92 12.95 -4.97
N ILE A 7 10.75 12.36 -3.77
CA ILE A 7 11.80 11.53 -3.13
C ILE A 7 12.07 10.27 -3.95
N ARG A 8 11.02 9.63 -4.47
CA ARG A 8 11.14 8.43 -5.31
C ARG A 8 11.81 8.71 -6.65
N ASP A 9 11.47 9.84 -7.27
CA ASP A 9 11.95 10.21 -8.59
C ASP A 9 13.41 10.71 -8.53
N ASN A 10 13.85 11.30 -7.41
CA ASN A 10 15.22 11.78 -7.23
C ASN A 10 15.76 11.63 -5.79
N PRO A 11 15.98 10.40 -5.29
CA PRO A 11 16.38 10.17 -3.91
C PRO A 11 17.74 10.82 -3.57
N ALA A 12 18.68 10.83 -4.51
CA ALA A 12 20.00 11.40 -4.32
C ALA A 12 19.96 12.92 -4.00
N ALA A 13 19.03 13.67 -4.61
CA ALA A 13 18.86 15.09 -4.30
C ALA A 13 18.37 15.32 -2.87
N PHE A 14 17.50 14.45 -2.35
CA PHE A 14 17.03 14.54 -0.97
C PHE A 14 18.12 14.16 0.03
N VAL A 15 18.91 13.11 -0.26
CA VAL A 15 20.09 12.76 0.54
C VAL A 15 21.05 13.94 0.63
N SER A 16 21.40 14.55 -0.51
CA SER A 16 22.29 15.71 -0.55
C SER A 16 21.71 16.92 0.18
N GLY A 17 20.44 17.23 -0.05
CA GLY A 17 19.74 18.38 0.55
C GLY A 17 19.57 18.26 2.06
N TRP A 18 19.34 17.05 2.59
CA TRP A 18 19.24 16.82 4.03
C TRP A 18 20.62 16.73 4.69
N SER A 19 21.61 16.12 4.03
CA SER A 19 23.00 16.09 4.50
C SER A 19 23.57 17.50 4.67
N SER A 20 23.35 18.39 3.70
CA SER A 20 23.83 19.79 3.77
C SER A 20 23.18 20.59 4.90
N ARG A 21 22.00 20.15 5.38
CA ARG A 21 21.26 20.75 6.49
C ARG A 21 21.51 20.04 7.83
N GLY A 22 22.53 19.17 7.88
CA GLY A 22 22.96 18.48 9.10
C GLY A 22 21.99 17.41 9.59
N VAL A 23 21.20 16.79 8.69
CA VAL A 23 20.47 15.57 9.01
C VAL A 23 21.47 14.42 9.01
N ALA A 24 21.70 13.82 10.17
CA ALA A 24 22.52 12.63 10.29
C ALA A 24 21.88 11.46 9.52
N ASP A 25 22.71 10.64 8.88
CA ASP A 25 22.28 9.43 8.17
C ASP A 25 21.17 9.66 7.14
N ALA A 26 21.23 10.77 6.40
CA ALA A 26 20.23 11.14 5.39
C ALA A 26 19.98 10.05 4.33
N GLN A 27 20.99 9.22 4.02
CA GLN A 27 20.83 8.07 3.15
C GLN A 27 19.89 7.01 3.77
N ALA A 28 20.14 6.62 5.02
CA ALA A 28 19.31 5.64 5.71
C ALA A 28 17.87 6.13 5.89
N LEU A 29 17.69 7.43 6.13
CA LEU A 29 16.37 8.06 6.18
C LEU A 29 15.62 7.95 4.83
N VAL A 30 16.30 8.25 3.72
CA VAL A 30 15.68 8.12 2.38
C VAL A 30 15.34 6.65 2.10
N ASP A 31 16.22 5.72 2.44
CA ASP A 31 15.98 4.28 2.25
C ASP A 31 14.78 3.79 3.06
N GLU A 32 14.61 4.26 4.30
CA GLU A 32 13.44 3.97 5.13
C GLU A 32 12.15 4.53 4.52
N ILE A 33 12.18 5.79 4.07
CA ILE A 33 11.05 6.43 3.38
C ILE A 33 10.63 5.62 2.14
N LEU A 34 11.59 5.20 1.31
CA LEU A 34 11.33 4.42 0.09
C LEU A 34 10.83 3.01 0.41
N THR A 35 11.30 2.42 1.50
CA THR A 35 10.82 1.11 1.99
C THR A 35 9.36 1.21 2.41
N LEU A 36 9.00 2.23 3.19
CA LEU A 36 7.62 2.47 3.62
C LEU A 36 6.69 2.80 2.44
N ASP A 37 7.15 3.59 1.46
CA ASP A 37 6.40 3.85 0.23
C ASP A 37 6.16 2.59 -0.60
N THR A 38 7.16 1.72 -0.70
CA THR A 38 7.04 0.46 -1.43
C THR A 38 6.03 -0.46 -0.73
N ALA A 39 6.10 -0.57 0.59
CA ALA A 39 5.13 -1.33 1.39
C ALA A 39 3.70 -0.77 1.25
N LEU A 40 3.56 0.56 1.27
CA LEU A 40 2.26 1.22 1.08
C LEU A 40 1.63 0.87 -0.26
N ARG A 41 2.39 1.00 -1.35
CA ARG A 41 1.91 0.66 -2.70
C ARG A 41 1.59 -0.82 -2.85
N ALA A 42 2.37 -1.69 -2.21
CA ALA A 42 2.12 -3.13 -2.20
C ALA A 42 0.80 -3.46 -1.48
N ALA A 43 0.56 -2.88 -0.31
CA ALA A 43 -0.69 -3.07 0.45
C ALA A 43 -1.91 -2.58 -0.35
N GLN A 44 -1.82 -1.39 -0.96
CA GLN A 44 -2.86 -0.85 -1.82
C GLN A 44 -3.18 -1.77 -3.01
N THR A 45 -2.14 -2.26 -3.69
CA THR A 45 -2.28 -3.17 -4.83
C THR A 45 -2.92 -4.49 -4.40
N ALA A 46 -2.51 -5.04 -3.25
CA ALA A 46 -3.08 -6.26 -2.69
C ALA A 46 -4.57 -6.08 -2.36
N GLY A 47 -4.94 -5.00 -1.68
CA GLY A 47 -6.32 -4.68 -1.34
C GLY A 47 -7.22 -4.52 -2.58
N GLN A 48 -6.75 -3.77 -3.58
CA GLN A 48 -7.48 -3.61 -4.85
C GLN A 48 -7.64 -4.94 -5.60
N THR A 49 -6.61 -5.77 -5.62
CA THR A 49 -6.64 -7.09 -6.27
C THR A 49 -7.63 -8.03 -5.56
N ALA A 50 -7.58 -8.08 -4.23
CA ALA A 50 -8.49 -8.91 -3.43
C ALA A 50 -9.94 -8.45 -3.57
N LEU A 51 -10.19 -7.14 -3.59
CA LEU A 51 -11.52 -6.57 -3.83
C LEU A 51 -12.04 -6.92 -5.23
N ALA A 52 -11.20 -6.80 -6.26
CA ALA A 52 -11.56 -7.17 -7.63
C ALA A 52 -11.93 -8.66 -7.72
N ARG A 53 -11.12 -9.54 -7.13
CA ARG A 53 -11.41 -10.99 -7.05
C ARG A 53 -12.73 -11.25 -6.31
N ARG A 54 -12.95 -10.62 -5.16
CA ARG A 54 -14.17 -10.82 -4.36
C ARG A 54 -15.43 -10.44 -5.13
N ASN A 55 -15.36 -9.36 -5.91
CA ASN A 55 -16.47 -8.92 -6.75
C ASN A 55 -16.72 -9.87 -7.91
N GLU A 56 -15.66 -10.43 -8.50
CA GLU A 56 -15.78 -11.46 -9.54
C GLU A 56 -16.37 -12.76 -8.98
N SER A 57 -15.85 -13.27 -7.85
CA SER A 57 -16.38 -14.46 -7.19
C SER A 57 -17.85 -14.26 -6.80
N SER A 58 -18.26 -13.04 -6.41
CA SER A 58 -19.67 -12.72 -6.15
C SER A 58 -20.57 -12.87 -7.38
N LYS A 59 -20.11 -12.47 -8.56
CA LYS A 59 -20.85 -12.67 -9.82
C LYS A 59 -20.92 -14.15 -10.19
N LEU A 60 -19.81 -14.87 -10.03
CA LEU A 60 -19.72 -16.29 -10.33
C LEU A 60 -20.66 -17.12 -9.44
N ILE A 61 -20.85 -16.73 -8.16
CA ILE A 61 -21.85 -17.34 -7.28
C ILE A 61 -23.24 -17.24 -7.91
N GLY A 62 -23.64 -16.04 -8.35
CA GLY A 62 -24.94 -15.85 -9.00
C GLY A 62 -25.10 -16.72 -10.26
N ALA A 63 -24.05 -16.81 -11.07
CA ALA A 63 -24.03 -17.66 -12.26
C ALA A 63 -24.15 -19.16 -11.92
N ALA A 64 -23.44 -19.65 -10.89
CA ALA A 64 -23.51 -21.03 -10.41
C ALA A 64 -24.90 -21.37 -9.87
N MET A 65 -25.49 -20.46 -9.07
CA MET A 65 -26.85 -20.60 -8.54
C MET A 65 -27.88 -20.68 -9.69
N GLY A 66 -27.74 -19.85 -10.73
CA GLY A 66 -28.60 -19.91 -11.92
C GLY A 66 -28.51 -21.23 -12.68
N LYS A 67 -27.34 -21.88 -12.66
CA LYS A 67 -27.10 -23.22 -13.23
C LYS A 67 -27.47 -24.36 -12.27
N LYS A 68 -27.95 -24.06 -11.06
CA LYS A 68 -28.18 -25.02 -9.96
C LYS A 68 -26.92 -25.81 -9.56
N ASP A 69 -25.73 -25.25 -9.82
CA ASP A 69 -24.46 -25.80 -9.38
C ASP A 69 -24.17 -25.34 -7.95
N LEU A 70 -24.74 -26.05 -6.98
CA LEU A 70 -24.64 -25.70 -5.57
C LEU A 70 -23.24 -25.96 -4.99
N VAL A 71 -22.49 -26.90 -5.57
CA VAL A 71 -21.13 -27.22 -5.12
C VAL A 71 -20.19 -26.08 -5.45
N GLU A 72 -20.23 -25.58 -6.70
CA GLU A 72 -19.39 -24.45 -7.10
C GLU A 72 -19.80 -23.16 -6.40
N ALA A 73 -21.10 -22.93 -6.19
CA ALA A 73 -21.59 -21.78 -5.44
C ALA A 73 -21.04 -21.76 -3.99
N GLU A 74 -20.98 -22.92 -3.32
CA GLU A 74 -20.46 -23.01 -1.96
C GLU A 74 -18.93 -22.83 -1.91
N ARG A 75 -18.21 -23.41 -2.88
CA ARG A 75 -16.75 -23.19 -3.03
C ARG A 75 -16.43 -21.69 -3.18
N LEU A 76 -17.17 -20.99 -4.05
CA LEU A 76 -16.98 -19.56 -4.30
C LEU A 76 -17.35 -18.68 -3.10
N LYS A 77 -18.34 -19.07 -2.28
CA LYS A 77 -18.62 -18.37 -1.01
C LYS A 77 -17.46 -18.48 -0.04
N GLY A 78 -16.85 -19.67 0.08
CA GLY A 78 -15.65 -19.87 0.89
C GLY A 78 -14.49 -18.98 0.42
N GLU A 79 -14.31 -18.86 -0.89
CA GLU A 79 -13.33 -17.94 -1.49
C GLU A 79 -13.64 -16.48 -1.15
N VAL A 80 -14.91 -16.04 -1.24
CA VAL A 80 -15.33 -14.70 -0.83
C VAL A 80 -15.01 -14.42 0.64
N GLU A 81 -15.21 -15.37 1.54
CA GLU A 81 -14.87 -15.18 2.96
C GLU A 81 -13.35 -15.07 3.18
N SER A 82 -12.55 -15.89 2.49
CA SER A 82 -11.08 -15.76 2.53
C SER A 82 -10.62 -14.38 2.04
N LEU A 83 -11.18 -13.91 0.92
CA LEU A 83 -10.85 -12.62 0.33
C LEU A 83 -11.22 -11.44 1.24
N LYS A 84 -12.26 -11.54 2.07
CA LYS A 84 -12.54 -10.50 3.08
C LYS A 84 -11.41 -10.38 4.10
N GLY A 85 -10.82 -11.51 4.49
CA GLY A 85 -9.64 -11.51 5.37
C GLY A 85 -8.43 -10.84 4.72
N GLU A 86 -8.17 -11.15 3.45
CA GLU A 86 -7.09 -10.50 2.68
C GLU A 86 -7.29 -8.99 2.53
N ILE A 87 -8.53 -8.55 2.25
CA ILE A 87 -8.88 -7.12 2.17
C ILE A 87 -8.62 -6.44 3.51
N ALA A 88 -9.13 -7.00 4.62
CA ALA A 88 -8.94 -6.42 5.94
C ALA A 88 -7.45 -6.36 6.36
N ALA A 89 -6.66 -7.38 6.01
CA ALA A 89 -5.23 -7.38 6.25
C ALA A 89 -4.49 -6.31 5.43
N ALA A 90 -4.84 -6.16 4.15
CA ALA A 90 -4.28 -5.14 3.28
C ALA A 90 -4.62 -3.72 3.76
N GLU A 91 -5.87 -3.47 4.19
CA GLU A 91 -6.31 -2.19 4.74
C GLU A 91 -5.57 -1.85 6.05
N ALA A 92 -5.40 -2.83 6.94
CA ALA A 92 -4.65 -2.64 8.18
C ALA A 92 -3.18 -2.30 7.92
N GLU A 93 -2.56 -2.99 6.97
CA GLU A 93 -1.19 -2.72 6.58
C GLU A 93 -1.05 -1.35 5.92
N GLU A 94 -1.94 -1.01 4.98
CA GLU A 94 -1.99 0.32 4.33
C GLU A 94 -2.08 1.43 5.37
N ALA A 95 -2.97 1.30 6.36
CA ALA A 95 -3.13 2.27 7.42
C ALA A 95 -1.86 2.40 8.28
N ARG A 96 -1.23 1.28 8.63
CA ARG A 96 -0.01 1.23 9.44
C ARG A 96 1.17 1.89 8.73
N VAL A 97 1.50 1.45 7.52
CA VAL A 97 2.67 1.96 6.77
C VAL A 97 2.41 3.37 6.26
N GLY A 98 1.17 3.69 5.88
CA GLY A 98 0.80 5.04 5.47
C GLY A 98 0.92 6.04 6.63
N LYS A 99 0.58 5.65 7.86
CA LYS A 99 0.82 6.48 9.04
C LYS A 99 2.32 6.65 9.29
N ALA A 100 3.09 5.56 9.31
CA ALA A 100 4.53 5.62 9.53
C ALA A 100 5.23 6.52 8.51
N LEU A 101 4.88 6.38 7.22
CA LEU A 101 5.42 7.21 6.15
C LEU A 101 5.09 8.69 6.33
N ARG A 102 3.82 9.02 6.64
CA ARG A 102 3.41 10.42 6.88
C ARG A 102 4.13 11.03 8.08
N ASP A 103 4.23 10.30 9.18
CA ASP A 103 4.90 10.77 10.39
C ASP A 103 6.39 11.00 10.12
N LEU A 104 7.04 10.06 9.40
CA LEU A 104 8.45 10.18 9.02
C LEU A 104 8.68 11.40 8.12
N LEU A 105 7.85 11.60 7.09
CA LEU A 105 7.95 12.76 6.19
C LEU A 105 7.66 14.09 6.89
N ALA A 106 6.75 14.10 7.87
CA ALA A 106 6.40 15.28 8.64
C ALA A 106 7.51 15.71 9.61
N ALA A 107 8.31 14.76 10.10
CA ALA A 107 9.44 15.03 10.98
C ALA A 107 10.65 15.66 10.27
N GLN A 108 10.69 15.63 8.93
CA GLN A 108 11.87 16.08 8.19
C GLN A 108 11.94 17.59 8.00
N LYS A 109 13.17 18.12 8.03
CA LYS A 109 13.45 19.52 7.70
C LYS A 109 12.96 19.82 6.27
N SER A 110 12.31 20.96 6.10
CA SER A 110 11.92 21.45 4.78
C SER A 110 13.17 21.68 3.92
N LEU A 111 13.11 21.22 2.68
CA LEU A 111 14.08 21.56 1.65
C LEU A 111 13.46 22.76 0.93
N ALA A 112 13.98 23.97 1.19
CA ALA A 112 13.53 25.14 0.44
C ALA A 112 13.83 24.90 -1.05
N ALA A 113 12.89 25.26 -1.92
CA ALA A 113 13.22 25.51 -3.32
C ALA A 113 14.11 26.75 -3.33
N ASP A 114 15.32 26.60 -3.88
CA ASP A 114 16.16 27.75 -4.24
C ASP A 114 15.44 28.63 -5.27
#